data_AF-A0A8T4DQ12-F1
#
_entry.id   AF-A0A8T4DQ12-F1
#
_cell.length_a   1.000
_cell.length_b   1.000
_cell.length_c   1.000
_cell.angle_alpha   90.00
_cell.angle_beta   90.00
_cell.angle_gamma   90.00
#
_symmetry.space_group_name_H-M   'P 1'
#
loop_
_entity.id
_entity.type
_entity.pdbx_description
1 polymer ?
#
loop_
_entity_poly.entity_id
_entity_poly.type
_entity_poly.pdbx_seq_one_letter_code
_entity_poly.pdbx_strand_id
1 'polypeptide(L)'
;MHELSARIEKHYKFSKSELFQMSMTSLVAAFGLTISVGWGFFNLIEEQSLINYFVNFLIVAMMIFISILVHTTAQKIVALKLGYRSEYGYWLNGFLISTFVCFITFGFIPFFFTGSVWTEDVQKLRMGRFRYRVMQKDLGYISFAGPMASMAIAIILSFVYVVTENPLLFAIIVTNLLIALYSLIPIPRFEKVRQFEGGTTGLYLFIASRWVFVLVFFSVLIYSLLLFIAQLFSVILALFIGIAITVVYKRLYDD
;
A
#
# COMPACT_ATOMS: atom_id res chain seq x y z
N MET A 1 -24.87 7.57 9.95
CA MET A 1 -24.42 7.05 8.63
C MET A 1 -24.76 7.98 7.48
N HIS A 2 -25.94 8.63 7.46
CA HIS A 2 -26.33 9.59 6.41
C HIS A 2 -25.31 10.70 6.10
N GLU A 3 -24.63 11.24 7.11
CA GLU A 3 -23.64 12.31 6.89
C GLU A 3 -22.43 11.84 6.07
N LEU A 4 -21.91 10.63 6.33
CA LEU A 4 -20.75 10.11 5.61
C LEU A 4 -21.10 9.85 4.14
N SER A 5 -22.27 9.27 3.88
CA SER A 5 -22.75 9.05 2.52
C SER A 5 -22.87 10.35 1.73
N ALA A 6 -23.43 11.41 2.34
CA ALA A 6 -23.53 12.73 1.71
C ALA A 6 -22.15 13.36 1.44
N ARG A 7 -21.19 13.18 2.35
CA ARG A 7 -19.79 13.63 2.16
C ARG A 7 -19.12 12.88 1.00
N ILE A 8 -19.31 11.56 0.92
CA ILE A 8 -18.77 10.74 -0.16
C ILE A 8 -19.35 11.20 -1.49
N GLU A 9 -20.67 11.29 -1.61
CA GLU A 9 -21.33 11.71 -2.86
C GLU A 9 -20.82 13.07 -3.38
N LYS A 10 -20.60 14.03 -2.47
CA LYS A 10 -20.19 15.39 -2.83
C LYS A 10 -18.69 15.54 -3.08
N HIS A 11 -17.84 14.87 -2.28
CA HIS A 11 -16.41 15.14 -2.22
C HIS A 11 -15.52 13.97 -2.67
N TYR A 12 -16.04 12.75 -2.77
CA TYR A 12 -15.27 11.61 -3.24
C TYR A 12 -15.16 11.63 -4.76
N LYS A 13 -14.03 12.11 -5.28
CA LYS A 13 -13.68 12.06 -6.70
C LYS A 13 -12.20 11.77 -6.86
N PHE A 14 -11.85 11.03 -7.91
CA PHE A 14 -10.47 10.96 -8.40
C PHE A 14 -10.28 12.01 -9.48
N SER A 15 -9.25 12.84 -9.32
CA SER A 15 -8.84 13.75 -10.38
C SER A 15 -8.19 12.95 -11.52
N LYS A 16 -8.25 13.50 -12.75
CA LYS A 16 -7.56 12.89 -13.90
C LYS A 16 -6.05 12.77 -13.65
N SER A 17 -5.48 13.72 -12.93
CA SER A 17 -4.08 13.69 -12.51
C SER A 17 -3.81 12.51 -11.60
N GLU A 18 -4.63 12.27 -10.58
CA GLU A 18 -4.46 11.12 -9.68
C GLU A 18 -4.50 9.79 -10.41
N LEU A 19 -5.49 9.59 -11.30
CA LEU A 19 -5.60 8.36 -12.09
C LEU A 19 -4.38 8.15 -12.98
N PHE A 20 -3.89 9.22 -13.63
CA PHE A 20 -2.67 9.15 -14.43
C PHE A 20 -1.46 8.76 -13.58
N GLN A 21 -1.31 9.35 -12.40
CA GLN A 21 -0.22 9.05 -11.48
C GLN A 21 -0.29 7.61 -10.95
N MET A 22 -1.48 7.09 -10.65
CA MET A 22 -1.69 5.69 -10.27
C MET A 22 -1.30 4.75 -11.42
N SER A 23 -1.69 5.07 -12.65
CA SER A 23 -1.28 4.30 -13.84
C SER A 23 0.22 4.30 -14.05
N MET A 24 0.90 5.43 -13.85
CA MET A 24 2.37 5.49 -13.92
C MET A 24 3.01 4.64 -12.82
N THR A 25 2.45 4.67 -11.60
CA THR A 25 2.91 3.83 -10.49
C THR A 25 2.76 2.35 -10.82
N SER A 26 1.61 1.95 -11.36
CA SER A 26 1.33 0.55 -11.66
C SER A 26 2.20 0.02 -12.80
N LEU A 27 2.48 0.84 -13.82
CA LEU A 27 3.39 0.47 -14.91
C LEU A 27 4.84 0.26 -14.42
N VAL A 28 5.35 1.16 -13.59
CA VAL A 28 6.72 1.04 -13.03
C VAL A 28 6.81 -0.18 -12.09
N ALA A 29 5.81 -0.39 -11.23
CA ALA A 29 5.76 -1.54 -10.35
C ALA A 29 5.62 -2.87 -11.11
N ALA A 30 4.77 -2.90 -12.15
CA ALA A 30 4.63 -4.07 -13.01
C ALA A 30 5.92 -4.40 -13.75
N PHE A 31 6.66 -3.38 -14.20
CA PHE A 31 7.95 -3.59 -14.83
C PHE A 31 8.93 -4.31 -13.89
N GLY A 32 9.03 -3.83 -12.64
CA GLY A 32 9.88 -4.46 -11.62
C GLY A 32 9.46 -5.90 -11.27
N LEU A 33 8.14 -6.17 -11.26
CA LEU A 33 7.61 -7.51 -10.99
C LEU A 33 7.74 -8.49 -12.17
N THR A 34 7.81 -7.98 -13.41
CA THR A 34 7.88 -8.84 -14.61
C THR A 34 9.34 -9.12 -15.02
N ILE A 35 10.31 -8.28 -14.63
CA ILE A 35 11.71 -8.43 -15.07
C ILE A 35 12.51 -9.56 -14.38
N SER A 36 11.97 -10.20 -13.34
CA SER A 36 12.74 -11.17 -12.55
C SER A 36 13.20 -12.41 -13.36
N VAL A 37 14.46 -12.84 -13.16
CA VAL A 37 15.11 -13.92 -13.94
C VAL A 37 14.27 -15.21 -13.91
N GLY A 38 13.76 -15.60 -15.09
CA GLY A 38 12.72 -16.64 -15.27
C GLY A 38 11.43 -16.13 -15.95
N TRP A 39 11.38 -14.82 -16.25
CA TRP A 39 10.37 -14.01 -16.97
C TRP A 39 9.21 -13.43 -16.15
N GLY A 40 9.37 -13.38 -14.82
CA GLY A 40 8.50 -12.62 -13.92
C GLY A 40 8.28 -13.31 -12.57
N PHE A 41 7.98 -12.50 -11.56
CA PHE A 41 7.56 -12.98 -10.24
C PHE A 41 6.22 -13.74 -10.35
N PHE A 42 5.43 -13.38 -11.37
CA PHE A 42 4.20 -14.04 -11.77
C PHE A 42 4.36 -14.52 -13.21
N ASN A 43 4.56 -15.82 -13.42
CA ASN A 43 4.44 -16.44 -14.74
C ASN A 43 3.01 -16.94 -14.92
N LEU A 44 2.12 -16.05 -15.37
CA LEU A 44 0.71 -16.41 -15.61
C LEU A 44 0.51 -17.14 -16.95
N ILE A 45 1.50 -17.06 -17.85
CA ILE A 45 1.50 -17.69 -19.17
C ILE A 45 2.80 -18.50 -19.28
N GLU A 46 2.70 -19.80 -19.56
CA GLU A 46 3.83 -20.74 -19.52
C GLU A 46 4.82 -20.56 -20.69
N GLU A 47 4.36 -20.04 -21.82
CA GLU A 47 5.15 -19.89 -23.04
C GLU A 47 6.05 -18.64 -23.02
N GLN A 48 7.36 -18.82 -23.19
CA GLN A 48 8.38 -17.76 -23.19
C GLN A 48 8.47 -17.00 -24.52
N SER A 49 7.36 -16.42 -24.98
CA SER A 49 7.35 -15.50 -26.13
C SER A 49 7.36 -14.04 -25.67
N LEU A 50 7.93 -13.15 -26.49
CA LEU A 50 7.94 -11.70 -26.22
C LEU A 50 6.50 -11.15 -26.11
N ILE A 51 5.58 -11.70 -26.91
CA ILE A 51 4.16 -11.35 -26.87
C ILE A 51 3.56 -11.71 -25.51
N ASN A 52 3.84 -12.92 -25.01
CA ASN A 52 3.33 -13.37 -23.71
C ASN A 52 3.92 -12.56 -22.55
N TYR A 53 5.19 -12.17 -22.64
CA TYR A 53 5.80 -11.24 -21.68
C TYR A 53 5.05 -9.91 -21.64
N PHE A 54 4.75 -9.32 -22.81
CA PHE A 54 4.02 -8.06 -22.88
C PHE A 54 2.59 -8.19 -22.34
N VAL A 55 1.89 -9.28 -22.66
CA VAL A 55 0.55 -9.57 -22.14
C VAL A 55 0.60 -9.72 -20.60
N ASN A 56 1.56 -10.49 -20.08
CA ASN A 56 1.75 -10.67 -18.64
C ASN A 56 2.02 -9.34 -17.93
N PHE A 57 2.90 -8.50 -18.49
CA PHE A 57 3.17 -7.16 -18.00
C PHE A 57 1.90 -6.30 -17.92
N LEU A 58 1.04 -6.32 -18.96
CA LEU A 58 -0.23 -5.58 -18.94
C LEU A 58 -1.21 -6.10 -17.88
N ILE A 59 -1.31 -7.42 -17.72
CA ILE A 59 -2.17 -8.04 -16.69
C ILE A 59 -1.70 -7.62 -15.29
N VAL A 60 -0.40 -7.73 -15.01
CA VAL A 60 0.20 -7.32 -13.72
C VAL A 60 0.01 -5.82 -13.50
N ALA A 61 0.20 -4.98 -14.51
CA ALA A 61 -0.03 -3.54 -14.43
C ALA A 61 -1.50 -3.20 -14.10
N MET A 62 -2.45 -3.90 -14.71
CA MET A 62 -3.87 -3.74 -14.42
C MET A 62 -4.22 -4.19 -13.00
N MET A 63 -3.66 -5.32 -12.55
CA MET A 63 -3.85 -5.83 -11.19
C MET A 63 -3.31 -4.87 -10.13
N ILE A 64 -2.11 -4.33 -10.32
CA ILE A 64 -1.51 -3.34 -9.41
C ILE A 64 -2.35 -2.06 -9.43
N PHE A 65 -2.79 -1.61 -10.61
CA PHE A 65 -3.64 -0.42 -10.71
C PHE A 65 -4.92 -0.55 -9.90
N ILE A 66 -5.65 -1.67 -10.05
CA ILE A 66 -6.87 -1.95 -9.28
C ILE A 66 -6.56 -2.01 -7.77
N SER A 67 -5.44 -2.65 -7.39
CA SER A 67 -5.06 -2.78 -5.98
C SER A 67 -4.68 -1.44 -5.34
N ILE A 68 -3.95 -0.57 -6.05
CA ILE A 68 -3.66 0.81 -5.63
C ILE A 68 -4.96 1.63 -5.55
N LEU A 69 -5.87 1.44 -6.50
CA LEU A 69 -7.16 2.12 -6.50
C LEU A 69 -7.94 1.77 -5.22
N VAL A 70 -8.09 0.49 -4.88
CA VAL A 70 -8.80 0.10 -3.65
C VAL A 70 -8.08 0.59 -2.39
N HIS A 71 -6.74 0.48 -2.35
CA HIS A 71 -5.92 0.99 -1.26
C HIS A 71 -6.16 2.48 -1.00
N THR A 72 -6.11 3.29 -2.06
CA THR A 72 -6.27 4.75 -1.98
C THR A 72 -7.73 5.17 -1.77
N THR A 73 -8.69 4.40 -2.29
CA THR A 73 -10.11 4.56 -1.97
C THR A 73 -10.36 4.45 -0.47
N ALA A 74 -9.80 3.44 0.20
CA ALA A 74 -9.96 3.28 1.64
C ALA A 74 -9.38 4.49 2.41
N GLN A 75 -8.20 4.96 2.03
CA GLN A 75 -7.57 6.16 2.60
C GLN A 75 -8.45 7.40 2.40
N LYS A 76 -8.97 7.62 1.18
CA LYS A 76 -9.88 8.73 0.87
C LYS A 76 -11.17 8.70 1.68
N ILE A 77 -11.79 7.52 1.84
CA ILE A 77 -13.03 7.38 2.62
C ILE A 77 -12.78 7.75 4.09
N VAL A 78 -11.68 7.27 4.68
CA VAL A 78 -11.31 7.61 6.06
C VAL A 78 -10.94 9.09 6.19
N ALA A 79 -10.25 9.67 5.20
CA ALA A 79 -9.95 11.10 5.16
C ALA A 79 -11.23 11.95 5.17
N LEU A 80 -12.21 11.63 4.32
CA LEU A 80 -13.49 12.34 4.26
C LEU A 80 -14.30 12.22 5.56
N LYS A 81 -14.26 11.05 6.21
CA LYS A 81 -14.88 10.85 7.53
C LYS A 81 -14.25 11.77 8.58
N LEU A 82 -12.94 12.02 8.50
CA LEU A 82 -12.21 12.90 9.40
C LEU A 82 -12.26 14.39 9.00
N GLY A 83 -12.83 14.71 7.83
CA GLY A 83 -12.97 16.08 7.34
C GLY A 83 -11.80 16.58 6.49
N TYR A 84 -11.01 15.65 5.93
CA TYR A 84 -9.90 15.93 5.05
C TYR A 84 -10.23 15.60 3.59
N ARG A 85 -9.66 16.37 2.66
CA ARG A 85 -9.56 16.01 1.25
C ARG A 85 -8.22 15.33 1.06
N SER A 86 -8.22 14.20 0.37
CA SER A 86 -7.03 13.39 0.14
C SER A 86 -6.80 13.29 -1.35
N GLU A 87 -5.56 13.51 -1.81
CA GLU A 87 -5.15 13.35 -3.21
C GLU A 87 -3.91 12.45 -3.33
N TYR A 88 -3.95 11.50 -4.26
CA TYR A 88 -2.84 10.61 -4.54
C TYR A 88 -1.71 11.33 -5.27
N GLY A 89 -0.49 11.17 -4.75
CA GLY A 89 0.76 11.70 -5.29
C GLY A 89 1.80 10.61 -5.49
N TYR A 90 2.23 10.38 -6.74
CA TYR A 90 3.39 9.52 -6.99
C TYR A 90 4.68 10.15 -6.44
N TRP A 91 5.73 9.33 -6.31
CA TRP A 91 7.04 9.80 -5.87
C TRP A 91 8.08 9.48 -6.95
N LEU A 92 8.44 10.50 -7.74
CA LEU A 92 9.35 10.33 -8.89
C LEU A 92 10.69 9.73 -8.46
N ASN A 93 11.28 10.23 -7.37
CA ASN A 93 12.53 9.68 -6.84
C ASN A 93 12.37 8.22 -6.41
N GLY A 94 11.21 7.88 -5.83
CA GLY A 94 10.86 6.49 -5.53
C GLY A 94 10.85 5.62 -6.77
N PHE A 95 10.29 6.08 -7.89
CA PHE A 95 10.27 5.33 -9.15
C PHE A 95 11.66 5.10 -9.74
N LEU A 96 12.53 6.10 -9.68
CA LEU A 96 13.91 5.98 -10.14
C LEU A 96 14.66 4.96 -9.27
N ILE A 97 14.51 5.04 -7.94
CA ILE A 97 15.13 4.11 -7.00
C ILE A 97 14.58 2.69 -7.22
N SER A 98 13.26 2.51 -7.35
CA SER A 98 12.66 1.19 -7.57
C SER A 98 13.15 0.55 -8.86
N THR A 99 13.19 1.33 -9.94
CA THR A 99 13.67 0.87 -11.25
C THR A 99 15.15 0.47 -11.16
N PHE A 100 15.97 1.31 -10.52
CA PHE A 100 17.39 1.05 -10.33
C PHE A 100 17.65 -0.23 -9.49
N VAL A 101 16.93 -0.40 -8.39
CA VAL A 101 17.02 -1.59 -7.54
C VAL A 101 16.57 -2.84 -8.30
N CYS A 102 15.48 -2.75 -9.08
CA CYS A 102 15.02 -3.87 -9.91
C CYS A 102 16.06 -4.28 -10.95
N PHE A 103 16.75 -3.32 -11.58
CA PHE A 103 17.84 -3.63 -12.53
C PHE A 103 19.04 -4.30 -11.84
N ILE A 104 19.49 -3.79 -10.69
CA ILE A 104 20.64 -4.37 -9.97
C ILE A 104 20.35 -5.78 -9.46
N THR A 105 19.13 -6.01 -8.97
CA THR A 105 18.71 -7.30 -8.41
C THR A 105 18.21 -8.27 -9.47
N PHE A 106 18.22 -7.87 -10.76
CA PHE A 106 17.58 -8.61 -11.84
C PHE A 106 16.15 -9.06 -11.48
N GLY A 107 15.39 -8.17 -10.83
CA GLY A 107 14.03 -8.39 -10.36
C GLY A 107 13.85 -9.39 -9.21
N PHE A 108 14.93 -9.91 -8.60
CA PHE A 108 14.81 -10.86 -7.48
C PHE A 108 14.10 -10.27 -6.26
N ILE A 109 14.29 -8.97 -6.03
CA ILE A 109 13.59 -8.22 -4.98
C ILE A 109 12.66 -7.24 -5.69
N PRO A 110 11.35 -7.54 -5.80
CA PRO A 110 10.41 -6.66 -6.49
C PRO A 110 10.08 -5.44 -5.64
N PHE A 111 11.02 -4.52 -5.56
CA PHE A 111 10.92 -3.32 -4.73
C PHE A 111 10.24 -2.19 -5.51
N PHE A 112 9.09 -1.71 -5.03
CA PHE A 112 8.41 -0.55 -5.61
C PHE A 112 7.74 0.31 -4.54
N PHE A 113 7.58 1.60 -4.84
CA PHE A 113 6.88 2.54 -3.97
C PHE A 113 5.45 2.74 -4.43
N THR A 114 4.50 2.60 -3.51
CA THR A 114 3.05 2.68 -3.78
C THR A 114 2.52 4.12 -3.89
N GLY A 115 3.39 5.13 -3.88
CA GLY A 115 2.97 6.54 -3.79
C GLY A 115 2.61 6.96 -2.36
N SER A 116 1.78 7.99 -2.24
CA SER A 116 1.38 8.63 -0.98
C SER A 116 0.09 9.37 -1.21
N VAL A 117 -0.61 9.63 -0.12
CA VAL A 117 -1.77 10.49 -0.10
C VAL A 117 -1.40 11.81 0.56
N TRP A 118 -1.61 12.90 -0.18
CA TRP A 118 -1.57 14.26 0.33
C TRP A 118 -2.91 14.62 0.90
N THR A 119 -2.94 15.15 2.11
CA THR A 119 -4.20 15.50 2.78
C THR A 119 -4.27 16.98 3.05
N GLU A 120 -5.35 17.61 2.61
CA GLU A 120 -5.68 19.00 2.84
C GLU A 120 -6.91 19.10 3.76
N ASP A 121 -6.92 20.10 4.63
CA ASP A 121 -8.05 20.37 5.51
C ASP A 121 -9.20 21.03 4.72
N VAL A 122 -10.40 20.45 4.81
CA VAL A 122 -11.62 21.09 4.30
C VAL A 122 -12.35 21.74 5.48
N GLN A 123 -12.08 23.03 5.70
CA GLN A 123 -12.65 23.80 6.82
C GLN A 123 -14.18 23.62 6.97
N LYS A 124 -14.91 23.56 5.86
CA LYS A 124 -16.38 23.36 5.83
C LYS A 124 -16.82 22.02 6.47
N LEU A 125 -16.01 20.96 6.35
CA LEU A 125 -16.32 19.64 6.90
C LEU A 125 -15.97 19.50 8.39
N ARG A 126 -15.26 20.49 8.95
CA ARG A 126 -14.78 20.51 10.35
C ARG A 126 -15.44 21.58 11.21
N MET A 127 -16.52 22.20 10.73
CA MET A 127 -17.32 23.14 11.53
C MET A 127 -17.78 22.45 12.83
N GLY A 128 -17.48 23.05 13.99
CA GLY A 128 -17.74 22.46 15.32
C GLY A 128 -16.60 21.65 15.92
N ARG A 129 -15.49 21.39 15.18
CA ARG A 129 -14.25 20.82 15.71
C ARG A 129 -13.09 21.77 15.40
N PHE A 130 -12.91 22.80 16.23
CA PHE A 130 -11.88 23.83 16.04
C PHE A 130 -10.46 23.25 16.09
N ARG A 131 -9.83 23.05 14.93
CA ARG A 131 -8.40 22.71 14.80
C ARG A 131 -7.85 23.35 13.53
N TYR A 132 -6.97 24.34 13.67
CA TYR A 132 -6.38 25.08 12.56
C TYR A 132 -5.34 24.31 11.74
N ARG A 133 -4.97 23.09 12.15
CA ARG A 133 -3.89 22.30 11.52
C ARG A 133 -4.30 20.84 11.32
N VAL A 134 -3.62 20.20 10.38
CA VAL A 134 -3.68 18.76 10.16
C VAL A 134 -3.10 18.07 11.39
N MET A 135 -3.89 17.22 12.04
CA MET A 135 -3.44 16.49 13.23
C MET A 135 -2.70 15.23 12.80
N GLN A 136 -1.49 15.00 13.35
CA GLN A 136 -0.69 13.82 13.02
C GLN A 136 -1.43 12.50 13.33
N LYS A 137 -2.26 12.48 14.37
CA LYS A 137 -3.11 11.31 14.67
C LYS A 137 -4.12 11.02 13.56
N ASP A 138 -4.74 12.05 12.99
CA ASP A 138 -5.69 11.90 11.89
C ASP A 138 -4.97 11.38 10.63
N LEU A 139 -3.77 11.88 10.34
CA LEU A 139 -2.89 11.35 9.28
C LEU A 139 -2.54 9.88 9.48
N GLY A 140 -2.27 9.47 10.71
CA GLY A 140 -2.01 8.07 11.07
C GLY A 140 -3.20 7.16 10.76
N TYR A 141 -4.42 7.58 11.11
CA TYR A 141 -5.64 6.82 10.79
C TYR A 141 -5.91 6.73 9.29
N ILE A 142 -5.76 7.84 8.57
CA ILE A 142 -5.89 7.87 7.10
C ILE A 142 -4.87 6.93 6.48
N SER A 143 -3.62 7.02 6.93
CA SER A 143 -2.52 6.20 6.44
C SER A 143 -2.78 4.72 6.68
N PHE A 144 -3.16 4.35 7.91
CA PHE A 144 -3.46 2.96 8.28
C PHE A 144 -4.58 2.31 7.45
N ALA A 145 -5.56 3.09 6.99
CA ALA A 145 -6.69 2.57 6.23
C ALA A 145 -6.30 1.87 4.92
N GLY A 146 -5.25 2.35 4.25
CA GLY A 146 -4.76 1.79 2.98
C GLY A 146 -4.19 0.38 3.14
N PRO A 147 -3.12 0.18 3.93
CA PRO A 147 -2.55 -1.14 4.18
C PRO A 147 -3.59 -2.12 4.74
N MET A 148 -4.50 -1.64 5.60
CA MET A 148 -5.56 -2.48 6.15
C MET A 148 -6.54 -2.96 5.07
N ALA A 149 -6.92 -2.10 4.12
CA ALA A 149 -7.76 -2.50 2.99
C ALA A 149 -7.06 -3.50 2.07
N SER A 150 -5.78 -3.29 1.76
CA SER A 150 -4.98 -4.24 0.98
C SER A 150 -4.85 -5.60 1.69
N MET A 151 -4.61 -5.60 3.00
CA MET A 151 -4.63 -6.83 3.80
C MET A 151 -6.00 -7.51 3.76
N ALA A 152 -7.10 -6.76 3.92
CA ALA A 152 -8.44 -7.33 3.91
C ALA A 152 -8.74 -8.03 2.58
N ILE A 153 -8.36 -7.43 1.44
CA ILE A 153 -8.48 -8.07 0.12
C ILE A 153 -7.64 -9.35 0.06
N ALA A 154 -6.38 -9.29 0.49
CA ALA A 154 -5.50 -10.46 0.49
C ALA A 154 -6.05 -11.62 1.33
N ILE A 155 -6.68 -11.32 2.47
CA ILE A 155 -7.32 -12.32 3.35
C ILE A 155 -8.59 -12.88 2.73
N ILE A 156 -9.44 -12.05 2.15
CA ILE A 156 -10.68 -12.52 1.50
C ILE A 156 -10.33 -13.42 0.32
N LEU A 157 -9.38 -13.00 -0.51
CA LEU A 157 -8.96 -13.76 -1.69
C LEU A 157 -8.18 -15.02 -1.33
N SER A 158 -7.47 -15.07 -0.20
CA SER A 158 -6.78 -16.30 0.22
C SER A 158 -7.74 -17.44 0.50
N PHE A 159 -8.90 -17.17 1.12
CA PHE A 159 -9.93 -18.20 1.30
C PHE A 159 -10.43 -18.76 -0.04
N VAL A 160 -10.59 -17.90 -1.05
CA VAL A 160 -11.00 -18.33 -2.39
C VAL A 160 -9.88 -19.10 -3.10
N TYR A 161 -8.63 -18.67 -2.92
CA TYR A 161 -7.47 -19.33 -3.50
C TYR A 161 -7.27 -20.75 -2.97
N VAL A 162 -7.46 -21.00 -1.67
CA VAL A 162 -7.34 -22.35 -1.09
C VAL A 162 -8.29 -23.36 -1.76
N VAL A 163 -9.42 -22.90 -2.31
CA VAL A 163 -10.39 -23.77 -3.00
C VAL A 163 -10.11 -23.90 -4.50
N THR A 164 -9.61 -22.83 -5.13
CA THR A 164 -9.52 -22.75 -6.60
C THR A 164 -8.11 -22.96 -7.15
N GLU A 165 -7.09 -22.78 -6.31
CA GLU A 165 -5.66 -22.85 -6.66
C GLU A 165 -5.27 -22.01 -7.89
N ASN A 166 -6.04 -20.97 -8.21
CA ASN A 166 -5.83 -20.17 -9.40
C ASN A 166 -4.59 -19.26 -9.27
N PRO A 167 -3.60 -19.35 -10.19
CA PRO A 167 -2.36 -18.56 -10.11
C PRO A 167 -2.59 -17.05 -10.19
N LEU A 168 -3.65 -16.60 -10.88
CA LEU A 168 -4.02 -15.19 -10.94
C LEU A 168 -4.48 -14.67 -9.58
N LEU A 169 -5.27 -15.46 -8.84
CA LEU A 169 -5.70 -15.09 -7.49
C LEU A 169 -4.50 -15.00 -6.54
N PHE A 170 -3.59 -15.96 -6.62
CA PHE A 170 -2.33 -15.90 -5.87
C PHE A 170 -1.56 -14.61 -6.18
N ALA A 171 -1.46 -14.25 -7.45
CA ALA A 171 -0.80 -13.01 -7.87
C ALA A 171 -1.48 -11.75 -7.31
N ILE A 172 -2.82 -11.70 -7.26
CA ILE A 172 -3.55 -10.57 -6.65
C ILE A 172 -3.29 -10.50 -5.14
N ILE A 173 -3.30 -11.64 -4.45
CA ILE A 173 -3.04 -11.73 -3.00
C ILE A 173 -1.64 -11.19 -2.70
N VAL A 174 -0.62 -11.71 -3.39
CA VAL A 174 0.76 -11.28 -3.23
C VAL A 174 0.92 -9.79 -3.56
N THR A 175 0.31 -9.32 -4.65
CA THR A 175 0.37 -7.91 -5.04
C THR A 175 -0.19 -6.99 -3.95
N ASN A 176 -1.34 -7.35 -3.36
CA ASN A 176 -1.94 -6.58 -2.27
C ASN A 176 -1.08 -6.58 -1.01
N LEU A 177 -0.41 -7.70 -0.70
CA LEU A 177 0.52 -7.77 0.41
C LEU A 177 1.79 -6.98 0.19
N LEU A 178 2.36 -7.00 -1.02
CA LEU A 178 3.50 -6.14 -1.37
C LEU A 178 3.12 -4.66 -1.28
N ILE A 179 1.94 -4.27 -1.75
CA ILE A 179 1.43 -2.90 -1.60
C ILE A 179 1.28 -2.53 -0.12
N ALA A 180 0.70 -3.41 0.70
CA ALA A 180 0.55 -3.19 2.14
C ALA A 180 1.93 -3.07 2.83
N LEU A 181 2.89 -3.93 2.48
CA LEU A 181 4.22 -3.95 3.06
C LEU A 181 5.03 -2.71 2.67
N TYR A 182 5.11 -2.39 1.37
CA TYR A 182 5.91 -1.27 0.88
C TYR A 182 5.33 0.09 1.25
N SER A 183 4.00 0.21 1.38
CA SER A 183 3.38 1.44 1.89
C SER A 183 3.71 1.70 3.37
N LEU A 184 3.96 0.65 4.16
CA LEU A 184 4.32 0.75 5.57
C LEU A 184 5.81 1.04 5.82
N ILE A 185 6.67 1.07 4.80
CA ILE A 185 8.08 1.42 5.02
C ILE A 185 8.16 2.93 5.35
N PRO A 186 8.69 3.33 6.53
CA PRO A 186 8.63 4.71 7.00
C PRO A 186 9.72 5.57 6.38
N ILE A 187 9.58 5.85 5.08
CA ILE A 187 10.52 6.68 4.31
C ILE A 187 9.99 8.10 4.18
N PRO A 188 10.79 9.13 4.53
CA PRO A 188 10.46 10.51 4.26
C PRO A 188 10.56 10.82 2.76
N ARG A 189 9.69 11.69 2.27
CA ARG A 189 9.72 12.14 0.89
C ARG A 189 10.65 13.35 0.77
N PHE A 190 11.61 13.22 -0.13
CA PHE A 190 12.43 14.33 -0.59
C PHE A 190 11.92 14.73 -1.97
N GLU A 191 11.15 15.82 -2.06
CA GLU A 191 10.77 16.41 -3.37
C GLU A 191 11.74 17.51 -3.78
N LYS A 192 12.34 18.21 -2.81
CA LYS A 192 13.44 19.15 -3.03
C LYS A 192 14.59 18.79 -2.10
N VAL A 193 15.83 19.05 -2.53
CA VAL A 193 17.09 18.73 -1.83
C VAL A 193 17.11 19.19 -0.35
N ARG A 194 16.21 20.09 0.08
CA ARG A 194 16.14 20.60 1.46
C ARG A 194 14.74 20.75 2.07
N GLN A 195 13.65 20.31 1.42
CA GLN A 195 12.29 20.47 1.96
C GLN A 195 11.56 19.13 2.07
N PHE A 196 11.16 18.80 3.31
CA PHE A 196 10.28 17.68 3.62
C PHE A 196 8.84 18.10 3.33
N GLU A 197 8.30 17.68 2.19
CA GLU A 197 6.89 17.79 1.89
C GLU A 197 6.28 16.38 2.07
N GLY A 198 5.85 16.08 3.30
CA GLY A 198 5.17 14.83 3.63
C GLY A 198 6.05 13.57 3.71
N GLY A 199 5.39 12.41 3.72
CA GLY A 199 6.02 11.12 3.88
C GLY A 199 5.17 9.97 3.36
N THR A 200 5.75 8.78 3.36
CA THR A 200 5.03 7.53 3.13
C THR A 200 3.98 7.27 4.22
N THR A 201 3.01 6.43 3.89
CA THR A 201 1.96 5.94 4.82
C THR A 201 2.56 5.39 6.12
N GLY A 202 3.65 4.62 6.02
CA GLY A 202 4.41 4.11 7.16
C GLY A 202 4.96 5.21 8.07
N LEU A 203 5.48 6.30 7.50
CA LEU A 203 6.04 7.39 8.29
C LEU A 203 4.96 8.11 9.11
N TYR A 204 3.81 8.42 8.51
CA TYR A 204 2.70 9.04 9.23
C TYR A 204 2.17 8.14 10.35
N LEU A 205 2.07 6.83 10.11
CA LEU A 205 1.65 5.87 11.14
C LEU A 205 2.67 5.80 12.28
N PHE A 206 3.97 5.77 11.95
CA PHE A 206 5.05 5.77 12.93
C PHE A 206 5.05 7.03 13.81
N ILE A 207 4.86 8.21 13.21
CA ILE A 207 4.76 9.49 13.94
C ILE A 207 3.49 9.53 14.81
N ALA A 208 2.37 9.02 14.31
CA ALA A 208 1.10 9.01 15.04
C ALA A 208 1.11 8.07 16.25
N SER A 209 1.65 6.87 16.09
CA SER A 209 1.75 5.86 17.15
C SER A 209 2.79 4.78 16.79
N ARG A 210 3.97 4.85 17.43
CA ARG A 210 5.08 3.89 17.22
C ARG A 210 4.66 2.45 17.50
N TRP A 211 3.90 2.23 18.57
CA TRP A 211 3.38 0.91 18.98
C TRP A 211 2.50 0.27 17.90
N VAL A 212 1.55 1.05 17.38
CA VAL A 212 0.63 0.58 16.33
C VAL A 212 1.40 0.33 15.04
N PHE A 213 2.35 1.21 14.70
CA PHE A 213 3.21 1.00 13.54
C PHE A 213 3.95 -0.34 13.61
N VAL A 214 4.64 -0.64 14.73
CA VAL A 214 5.39 -1.90 14.91
C VAL A 214 4.45 -3.10 14.78
N LEU A 215 3.29 -3.07 15.44
CA LEU A 215 2.30 -4.14 15.34
C LEU A 215 1.89 -4.40 13.89
N VAL A 216 1.49 -3.36 13.17
CA VAL A 216 0.96 -3.47 11.81
C VAL A 216 2.06 -3.88 10.84
N PHE A 217 3.23 -3.24 10.92
CA PHE A 217 4.38 -3.53 10.05
C PHE A 217 4.84 -4.98 10.19
N PHE A 218 5.07 -5.46 11.43
CA PHE A 218 5.53 -6.82 11.63
C PHE A 218 4.44 -7.85 11.33
N SER A 219 3.17 -7.57 11.63
CA SER A 219 2.07 -8.48 11.25
C SER A 219 1.99 -8.66 9.73
N VAL A 220 2.09 -7.57 8.96
CA VAL A 220 2.11 -7.62 7.49
C VAL A 220 3.36 -8.34 6.99
N LEU A 221 4.53 -8.01 7.52
CA LEU A 221 5.81 -8.61 7.12
C LEU A 221 5.82 -10.11 7.36
N ILE A 222 5.39 -10.56 8.54
CA ILE A 222 5.33 -11.98 8.89
C ILE A 222 4.28 -12.69 8.05
N TYR A 223 3.12 -12.06 7.80
CA TYR A 223 2.12 -12.66 6.93
C TYR A 223 2.65 -12.85 5.50
N SER A 224 3.34 -11.85 4.96
CA SER A 224 4.01 -11.96 3.65
C SER A 224 5.07 -13.07 3.64
N LEU A 225 5.90 -13.18 4.68
CA LEU A 225 6.92 -14.24 4.77
C LEU A 225 6.31 -15.64 4.90
N LEU A 226 5.26 -15.81 5.71
CA LEU A 226 4.55 -17.09 5.86
C LEU A 226 3.93 -17.54 4.55
N LEU A 227 3.37 -16.60 3.78
CA LEU A 227 2.82 -16.89 2.47
C LEU A 227 3.92 -17.30 1.48
N PHE A 228 5.06 -16.60 1.45
CA PHE A 228 6.15 -16.90 0.52
C PHE A 228 6.90 -18.20 0.84
N ILE A 229 7.16 -18.49 2.12
CA ILE A 229 8.00 -19.63 2.52
C ILE A 229 7.17 -20.90 2.68
N ALA A 230 6.01 -20.79 3.33
CA ALA A 230 5.24 -21.95 3.76
C ALA A 230 3.90 -22.11 3.03
N GLN A 231 3.52 -21.16 2.16
CA GLN A 231 2.19 -21.08 1.56
C GLN A 231 1.06 -21.15 2.60
N LEU A 232 1.36 -20.73 3.84
CA LEU A 232 0.42 -20.79 4.96
C LEU A 232 -0.35 -19.48 5.05
N PHE A 233 -1.66 -19.55 4.79
CA PHE A 233 -2.58 -18.43 4.95
C PHE A 233 -2.97 -18.19 6.42
N SER A 234 -2.00 -18.15 7.33
CA SER A 234 -2.24 -18.00 8.76
C SER A 234 -2.10 -16.56 9.23
N VAL A 235 -3.17 -15.78 9.02
CA VAL A 235 -3.30 -14.41 9.54
C VAL A 235 -3.20 -14.38 11.06
N ILE A 236 -3.78 -15.39 11.72
CA ILE A 236 -3.80 -15.52 13.17
C ILE A 236 -2.38 -15.64 13.72
N LEU A 237 -1.54 -16.50 13.12
CA LEU A 237 -0.16 -16.67 13.54
C LEU A 237 0.66 -15.39 13.32
N ALA A 238 0.50 -14.75 12.16
CA ALA A 238 1.17 -13.49 11.86
C ALA A 238 0.83 -12.38 12.88
N LEU A 239 -0.44 -12.28 13.27
CA LEU A 239 -0.92 -11.34 14.27
C LEU A 239 -0.40 -11.68 15.67
N PHE A 240 -0.35 -12.95 16.07
CA PHE A 240 0.22 -13.36 17.35
C PHE A 240 1.71 -13.00 17.46
N ILE A 241 2.50 -13.28 16.42
CA ILE A 241 3.92 -12.95 16.41
C ILE A 241 4.10 -11.42 16.37
N GLY A 242 3.30 -10.70 15.59
CA GLY A 242 3.29 -9.24 15.57
C GLY A 242 2.98 -8.63 16.94
N ILE A 243 2.00 -9.17 17.68
CA ILE A 243 1.70 -8.76 19.06
C ILE A 243 2.88 -9.04 19.98
N ALA A 244 3.48 -10.23 19.90
CA ALA A 244 4.63 -10.59 20.74
C ALA A 244 5.80 -9.62 20.53
N ILE A 245 6.15 -9.31 19.28
CA ILE A 245 7.18 -8.32 18.93
C ILE A 245 6.82 -6.94 19.48
N THR A 246 5.56 -6.52 19.35
CA THR A 246 5.10 -5.21 19.85
C THR A 246 5.22 -5.11 21.37
N VAL A 247 4.88 -6.18 22.11
CA VAL A 247 5.01 -6.23 23.58
C VAL A 247 6.48 -6.15 23.99
N VAL A 248 7.38 -6.84 23.29
CA VAL A 248 8.83 -6.77 23.53
C VAL A 248 9.37 -5.38 23.26
N TYR A 249 8.99 -4.78 22.13
CA TYR A 249 9.33 -3.39 21.81
C TYR A 249 8.88 -2.46 22.96
N LYS A 250 7.70 -2.73 23.58
CA LYS A 250 7.10 -1.88 24.62
C LYS A 250 7.92 -1.81 25.88
N ARG A 251 8.34 -2.98 26.34
CA ARG A 251 9.19 -3.09 27.52
C ARG A 251 10.59 -2.50 27.31
N LEU A 252 11.05 -2.35 26.08
CA LEU A 252 12.42 -1.86 25.81
C LEU A 252 12.52 -0.34 25.67
N TYR A 253 11.44 0.36 25.34
CA TYR A 253 11.48 1.79 24.96
C TYR A 253 10.53 2.71 25.74
N ASP A 254 9.52 2.17 26.44
CA ASP A 254 8.60 2.98 27.27
C ASP A 254 8.96 2.96 28.77
N ASP A 255 9.93 2.14 29.20
CA ASP A 255 10.51 2.13 30.55
C ASP A 255 11.77 3.02 30.60
#